data_AF-A0A1B1DXG3-F1
#
_entry.id   AF-A0A1B1DXG3-F1
#
_cell.length_a   1.000
_cell.length_b   1.000
_cell.length_c   1.000
_cell.angle_alpha   90.00
_cell.angle_beta   90.00
_cell.angle_gamma   90.00
#
_symmetry.space_group_name_H-M   'P 1'
#
loop_
_entity.id
_entity.type
_entity.pdbx_description
1 polymer ?
#
loop_
_entity_poly.entity_id
_entity_poly.type
_entity_poly.pdbx_seq_one_letter_code
_entity_poly.pdbx_strand_id
1 'polypeptide(L)'
;MNAKMGNEVEAFFRSRWGIDKDKVYRLLLEFNRSLNDDDEVGGYTAVCDSVVEGYNVTDESLHKCFCKGLIRNLVKVTNGSETYTYKDTMLEVQTMKSNAPCDILNLWLLLYILKYGVQGNDILYVFTAISNLSEVFNPMEHENCKYTGTFTAELKKDGSSIFKDIYKWFLNEGSRNIGGAMDNSTACNEKSKKDDQKSESPKWELGKIRPEMKDKVQEVLEVIEELRTTVKKIEDELAPPKTKPEDNDCKDKGTLCDRVKCVTERWKSDSKKEDYTGMWKEVEAMVDELAKVIPKENGEVDKYCSVAIWNGKTTTFAEMEACRLIVRGLDHIYKIKTAGGGHDEKAKNDQIFHRTMACLLLNAYAKKMEEKAKENGCDVKNGIEHAFGESSKIQGSACSDGTCDICQQESYKDCFIDKDKVEDKVRTISNKENPGRNM
;
A
#
# COMPACT_ATOMS: atom_id res chain seq x y z
N MET A 1 -19.81 9.38 10.46
CA MET A 1 -20.48 8.22 9.83
C MET A 1 -21.93 8.59 9.55
N ASN A 2 -22.48 8.29 8.36
CA ASN A 2 -23.91 8.52 8.09
C ASN A 2 -24.72 7.45 8.84
N ALA A 3 -25.61 7.85 9.76
CA ALA A 3 -26.42 6.93 10.56
C ALA A 3 -27.24 5.96 9.68
N LYS A 4 -27.61 6.38 8.47
CA LYS A 4 -28.32 5.56 7.49
C LYS A 4 -27.48 4.37 6.99
N MET A 5 -26.24 4.63 6.57
CA MET A 5 -25.28 3.61 6.10
C MET A 5 -24.97 2.57 7.20
N GLY A 6 -24.79 3.05 8.44
CA GLY A 6 -24.56 2.17 9.58
C GLY A 6 -25.73 1.26 9.95
N ASN A 7 -26.96 1.63 9.56
CA ASN A 7 -28.18 0.84 9.78
C ASN A 7 -28.41 -0.17 8.64
N GLU A 8 -28.04 0.17 7.41
CA GLU A 8 -28.10 -0.73 6.25
C GLU A 8 -27.12 -1.90 6.39
N VAL A 9 -25.87 -1.62 6.78
CA VAL A 9 -24.85 -2.65 7.07
C VAL A 9 -25.29 -3.54 8.24
N GLU A 10 -25.83 -2.94 9.30
CA GLU A 10 -26.36 -3.67 10.46
C GLU A 10 -27.52 -4.62 10.07
N ALA A 11 -28.48 -4.12 9.28
CA ALA A 11 -29.62 -4.91 8.83
C ALA A 11 -29.16 -6.07 7.92
N PHE A 12 -28.20 -5.83 7.03
CA PHE A 12 -27.62 -6.86 6.18
C PHE A 12 -26.94 -7.95 7.01
N PHE A 13 -26.07 -7.60 7.96
CA PHE A 13 -25.37 -8.59 8.80
C PHE A 13 -26.33 -9.40 9.68
N ARG A 14 -27.32 -8.76 10.30
CA ARG A 14 -28.33 -9.48 11.11
C ARG A 14 -29.16 -10.43 10.25
N SER A 15 -29.61 -9.95 9.09
CA SER A 15 -30.40 -10.77 8.16
C SER A 15 -29.59 -11.95 7.64
N ARG A 16 -28.35 -11.71 7.22
CA ARG A 16 -27.50 -12.71 6.58
C ARG A 16 -26.87 -13.69 7.57
N TRP A 17 -26.31 -13.20 8.67
CA TRP A 17 -25.48 -14.00 9.60
C TRP A 17 -26.08 -14.18 10.99
N GLY A 18 -27.16 -13.46 11.31
CA GLY A 18 -27.78 -13.51 12.65
C GLY A 18 -26.98 -12.77 13.73
N ILE A 19 -25.93 -12.03 13.34
CA ILE A 19 -25.08 -11.25 14.24
C ILE A 19 -25.03 -9.79 13.79
N ASP A 20 -24.73 -8.89 14.72
CA ASP A 20 -24.62 -7.46 14.47
C ASP A 20 -23.25 -7.05 13.93
N LYS A 21 -23.16 -5.80 13.47
CA LYS A 21 -21.92 -5.24 12.92
C LYS A 21 -20.79 -5.20 13.93
N ASP A 22 -21.09 -5.07 15.22
CA ASP A 22 -20.06 -5.03 16.27
C ASP A 22 -19.41 -6.41 16.44
N LYS A 23 -20.19 -7.49 16.37
CA LYS A 23 -19.68 -8.87 16.36
C LYS A 23 -18.88 -9.17 15.08
N VAL A 24 -19.39 -8.76 13.91
CA VAL A 24 -18.64 -8.90 12.64
C VAL A 24 -17.31 -8.16 12.73
N TYR A 25 -17.33 -6.91 13.18
CA TYR A 25 -16.15 -6.08 13.35
C TYR A 25 -15.09 -6.73 14.26
N ARG A 26 -15.51 -7.30 15.39
CA ARG A 26 -14.62 -8.01 16.31
C ARG A 26 -14.00 -9.24 15.69
N LEU A 27 -14.73 -10.00 14.88
CA LEU A 27 -14.17 -11.12 14.12
C LEU A 27 -13.11 -10.64 13.11
N LEU A 28 -13.36 -9.53 12.41
CA LEU A 28 -12.37 -8.94 11.51
C LEU A 28 -11.11 -8.46 12.24
N LEU A 29 -11.23 -7.95 13.47
CA LEU A 29 -10.08 -7.61 14.32
C LEU A 29 -9.27 -8.86 14.69
N GLU A 30 -9.95 -9.90 15.15
CA GLU A 30 -9.35 -11.18 15.51
C GLU A 30 -8.65 -11.82 14.31
N PHE A 31 -9.24 -11.74 13.12
CA PHE A 31 -8.61 -12.24 11.89
C PHE A 31 -7.34 -11.48 11.51
N ASN A 32 -7.17 -10.24 11.97
CA ASN A 32 -5.99 -9.42 11.71
C ASN A 32 -4.97 -9.40 12.86
N ARG A 33 -5.23 -10.07 14.00
CA ARG A 33 -4.24 -10.14 15.09
C ARG A 33 -2.97 -10.89 14.65
N SER A 34 -1.84 -10.56 15.28
CA SER A 34 -0.58 -11.29 15.13
C SER A 34 -0.73 -12.75 15.58
N LEU A 35 0.04 -13.63 14.94
CA LEU A 35 0.13 -15.03 15.33
C LEU A 35 0.79 -15.15 16.70
N ASN A 36 0.37 -16.13 17.48
CA ASN A 36 1.01 -16.52 18.74
C ASN A 36 1.37 -18.01 18.73
N ASP A 37 2.08 -18.47 19.76
CA ASP A 37 2.54 -19.87 19.86
C ASP A 37 1.36 -20.86 19.73
N ASP A 38 0.20 -20.56 20.32
CA ASP A 38 -1.00 -21.40 20.24
C ASP A 38 -1.52 -21.56 18.80
N ASP A 39 -1.36 -20.56 17.95
CA ASP A 39 -1.75 -20.62 16.54
C ASP A 39 -0.84 -21.55 15.71
N GLU A 40 0.35 -21.90 16.21
CA GLU A 40 1.33 -22.77 15.53
C GLU A 40 1.34 -24.22 16.04
N VAL A 41 0.70 -24.52 17.19
CA VAL A 41 0.70 -25.86 17.82
C VAL A 41 0.19 -26.98 16.89
N GLY A 42 -0.73 -26.67 15.98
CA GLY A 42 -1.31 -27.64 15.04
C GLY A 42 -0.49 -27.90 13.78
N GLY A 43 0.60 -27.16 13.54
CA GLY A 43 1.44 -27.30 12.35
C GLY A 43 0.78 -26.93 11.00
N TYR A 44 -0.49 -26.50 10.99
CA TYR A 44 -1.22 -26.15 9.77
C TYR A 44 -0.57 -25.00 9.00
N THR A 45 0.07 -24.06 9.69
CA THR A 45 0.77 -22.92 9.10
C THR A 45 2.09 -23.30 8.43
N ALA A 46 2.62 -24.51 8.66
CA ALA A 46 3.88 -24.98 8.07
C ALA A 46 3.82 -25.08 6.55
N VAL A 47 2.62 -25.28 5.98
CA VAL A 47 2.43 -25.26 4.51
C VAL A 47 2.85 -23.93 3.89
N CYS A 48 2.84 -22.84 4.66
CA CYS A 48 3.22 -21.51 4.23
C CYS A 48 4.72 -21.23 4.33
N ASP A 49 5.50 -22.14 4.93
CA ASP A 49 6.94 -21.95 5.15
C ASP A 49 7.80 -22.45 3.98
N SER A 50 7.25 -23.32 3.12
CA SER A 50 7.91 -23.87 1.94
C SER A 50 7.13 -23.57 0.66
N VAL A 51 7.77 -22.95 -0.32
CA VAL A 51 7.18 -22.70 -1.64
C VAL A 51 7.52 -23.84 -2.60
N VAL A 52 6.50 -24.39 -3.28
CA VAL A 52 6.67 -25.51 -4.22
C VAL A 52 6.86 -25.01 -5.64
N GLU A 53 7.87 -25.54 -6.32
CA GLU A 53 8.18 -25.22 -7.72
C GLU A 53 7.03 -25.61 -8.67
N GLY A 54 6.73 -24.74 -9.65
CA GLY A 54 5.70 -24.98 -10.68
C GLY A 54 4.52 -24.01 -10.69
N TYR A 55 4.47 -23.07 -9.74
CA TYR A 55 3.38 -22.09 -9.61
C TYR A 55 3.80 -20.63 -9.85
N ASN A 56 5.05 -20.38 -10.30
CA ASN A 56 5.66 -19.04 -10.38
C ASN A 56 5.54 -18.23 -9.07
N VAL A 57 5.39 -18.93 -7.94
CA VAL A 57 5.52 -18.38 -6.60
C VAL A 57 6.91 -18.73 -6.14
N THR A 58 7.64 -17.73 -5.63
CA THR A 58 8.95 -17.90 -5.01
C THR A 58 8.80 -17.68 -3.50
N ASP A 59 9.75 -18.21 -2.71
CA ASP A 59 9.83 -17.90 -1.27
C ASP A 59 9.88 -16.39 -0.98
N GLU A 60 10.29 -15.58 -1.96
CA GLU A 60 10.35 -14.13 -1.91
C GLU A 60 9.05 -13.43 -2.35
N SER A 61 8.18 -14.10 -3.12
CA SER A 61 6.92 -13.51 -3.63
C SER A 61 5.74 -13.76 -2.71
N LEU A 62 5.71 -14.92 -2.04
CA LEU A 62 4.61 -15.27 -1.13
C LEU A 62 4.70 -14.44 0.16
N HIS A 63 3.66 -13.66 0.45
CA HIS A 63 3.54 -13.00 1.75
C HIS A 63 3.21 -14.05 2.84
N LYS A 64 4.24 -14.69 3.42
CA LYS A 64 4.11 -15.80 4.39
C LYS A 64 3.13 -15.49 5.52
N CYS A 65 3.10 -14.25 6.02
CA CYS A 65 2.15 -13.83 7.05
C CYS A 65 0.68 -13.86 6.60
N PHE A 66 0.41 -13.50 5.34
CA PHE A 66 -0.95 -13.55 4.82
C PHE A 66 -1.41 -15.00 4.68
N CYS A 67 -0.52 -15.88 4.19
CA CYS A 67 -0.78 -17.32 4.13
C CYS A 67 -1.05 -17.89 5.54
N LYS A 68 -0.13 -17.71 6.49
CA LYS A 68 -0.28 -18.23 7.85
C LYS A 68 -1.52 -17.67 8.55
N GLY A 69 -1.78 -16.38 8.40
CA GLY A 69 -2.98 -15.73 8.94
C GLY A 69 -4.28 -16.29 8.36
N LEU A 70 -4.36 -16.48 7.04
CA LEU A 70 -5.52 -17.06 6.39
C LEU A 70 -5.73 -18.53 6.79
N ILE A 71 -4.67 -19.35 6.84
CA ILE A 71 -4.75 -20.73 7.33
C ILE A 71 -5.27 -20.76 8.78
N ARG A 72 -4.70 -19.95 9.66
CA ARG A 72 -5.14 -19.84 11.06
C ARG A 72 -6.62 -19.45 11.15
N ASN A 73 -7.05 -18.44 10.40
CA ASN A 73 -8.44 -18.01 10.40
C ASN A 73 -9.38 -19.08 9.87
N LEU A 74 -8.96 -19.82 8.83
CA LEU A 74 -9.71 -20.94 8.27
C LEU A 74 -9.91 -22.06 9.30
N VAL A 75 -8.85 -22.46 9.99
CA VAL A 75 -8.93 -23.46 11.07
C VAL A 75 -9.91 -23.00 12.14
N LYS A 76 -9.84 -21.73 12.56
CA LYS A 76 -10.76 -21.18 13.58
C LYS A 76 -12.23 -21.14 13.17
N VAL A 77 -12.55 -20.88 11.89
CA VAL A 77 -13.95 -20.85 11.44
C VAL A 77 -14.50 -22.24 11.09
N THR A 78 -13.64 -23.22 10.87
CA THR A 78 -14.02 -24.60 10.52
C THR A 78 -14.06 -25.53 11.73
N ASN A 79 -13.32 -25.23 12.80
CA ASN A 79 -13.39 -25.96 14.06
C ASN A 79 -14.54 -25.46 14.94
N GLY A 80 -15.67 -26.18 14.95
CA GLY A 80 -16.92 -25.76 15.60
C GLY A 80 -16.88 -25.55 17.12
N SER A 81 -15.79 -25.95 17.80
CA SER A 81 -15.57 -25.74 19.24
C SER A 81 -14.79 -24.45 19.57
N GLU A 82 -14.36 -23.69 18.57
CA GLU A 82 -13.55 -22.49 18.79
C GLU A 82 -14.38 -21.31 19.32
N THR A 83 -13.80 -20.61 20.28
CA THR A 83 -14.39 -19.42 20.92
C THR A 83 -13.51 -18.22 20.63
N TYR A 84 -14.08 -17.18 20.04
CA TYR A 84 -13.37 -15.92 19.84
C TYR A 84 -13.47 -15.09 21.11
N THR A 85 -12.35 -14.89 21.80
CA THR A 85 -12.31 -14.17 23.08
C THR A 85 -11.73 -12.78 22.86
N TYR A 86 -12.51 -11.73 23.18
CA TYR A 86 -12.00 -10.36 23.15
C TYR A 86 -12.65 -9.54 24.27
N LYS A 87 -11.80 -8.93 25.14
CA LYS A 87 -12.21 -8.13 26.31
C LYS A 87 -13.33 -8.79 27.12
N ASP A 88 -13.07 -10.01 27.60
CA ASP A 88 -13.92 -10.78 28.52
C ASP A 88 -15.30 -11.22 27.97
N THR A 89 -15.53 -11.14 26.65
CA THR A 89 -16.73 -11.69 25.99
C THR A 89 -16.32 -12.81 25.05
N MET A 90 -16.86 -14.02 25.26
CA MET A 90 -16.69 -15.17 24.35
C MET A 90 -17.78 -15.17 23.28
N LEU A 91 -17.38 -15.22 22.01
CA LEU A 91 -18.27 -15.48 20.90
C LEU A 91 -18.06 -16.91 20.41
N GLU A 92 -19.06 -17.74 20.64
CA GLU A 92 -19.08 -19.13 20.20
C GLU A 92 -19.50 -19.22 18.73
N VAL A 93 -18.68 -19.85 17.89
CA VAL A 93 -18.94 -20.08 16.46
C VAL A 93 -20.33 -20.70 16.23
N GLN A 94 -20.73 -21.63 17.09
CA GLN A 94 -22.03 -22.31 17.08
C GLN A 94 -23.25 -21.39 17.26
N THR A 95 -23.09 -20.15 17.74
CA THR A 95 -24.20 -19.21 17.92
C THR A 95 -24.57 -18.44 16.65
N MET A 96 -23.79 -18.59 15.56
CA MET A 96 -24.05 -17.96 14.27
C MET A 96 -24.92 -18.83 13.36
N LYS A 97 -25.54 -18.23 12.34
CA LYS A 97 -26.24 -19.01 11.29
C LYS A 97 -25.27 -19.96 10.57
N SER A 98 -25.77 -21.10 10.10
CA SER A 98 -24.99 -22.04 9.28
C SER A 98 -24.32 -21.30 8.11
N ASN A 99 -22.99 -21.38 8.04
CA ASN A 99 -22.09 -20.72 7.06
C ASN A 99 -21.69 -19.26 7.35
N ALA A 100 -22.25 -18.60 8.37
CA ALA A 100 -21.84 -17.24 8.72
C ALA A 100 -20.33 -17.08 9.02
N PRO A 101 -19.66 -18.01 9.74
CA PRO A 101 -18.21 -17.93 9.95
C PRO A 101 -17.41 -17.92 8.64
N CYS A 102 -17.78 -18.77 7.69
CA CYS A 102 -17.16 -18.86 6.37
C CYS A 102 -17.42 -17.62 5.51
N ASP A 103 -18.66 -17.12 5.51
CA ASP A 103 -19.02 -15.88 4.81
C ASP A 103 -18.23 -14.68 5.36
N ILE A 104 -18.03 -14.60 6.67
CA ILE A 104 -17.27 -13.52 7.30
C ILE A 104 -15.78 -13.65 7.01
N LEU A 105 -15.23 -14.86 6.96
CA LEU A 105 -13.86 -15.10 6.49
C LEU A 105 -13.68 -14.66 5.03
N ASN A 106 -14.65 -14.97 4.17
CA ASN A 106 -14.65 -14.54 2.77
C ASN A 106 -14.76 -13.02 2.64
N LEU A 107 -15.57 -12.37 3.48
CA LEU A 107 -15.64 -10.91 3.57
C LEU A 107 -14.27 -10.34 3.97
N TRP A 108 -13.66 -10.89 5.02
CA TRP A 108 -12.35 -10.45 5.49
C TRP A 108 -11.30 -10.56 4.40
N LEU A 109 -11.22 -11.71 3.73
CA LEU A 109 -10.28 -11.96 2.65
C LEU A 109 -10.45 -10.94 1.52
N LEU A 110 -11.70 -10.69 1.11
CA LEU A 110 -12.02 -9.71 0.08
C LEU A 110 -11.60 -8.29 0.47
N LEU A 111 -11.96 -7.85 1.69
CA LEU A 111 -11.60 -6.53 2.21
C LEU A 111 -10.09 -6.38 2.35
N TYR A 112 -9.39 -7.43 2.79
CA TYR A 112 -7.95 -7.48 2.96
C TYR A 112 -7.23 -7.36 1.61
N ILE A 113 -7.64 -8.17 0.62
CA ILE A 113 -7.08 -8.13 -0.75
C ILE A 113 -7.27 -6.75 -1.37
N LEU A 114 -8.47 -6.17 -1.26
CA LEU A 114 -8.79 -4.88 -1.86
C LEU A 114 -8.05 -3.71 -1.19
N LYS A 115 -7.89 -3.75 0.14
CA LYS A 115 -7.19 -2.71 0.89
C LYS A 115 -5.67 -2.77 0.72
N TYR A 116 -5.09 -3.97 0.72
CA TYR A 116 -3.64 -4.15 0.78
C TYR A 116 -3.01 -4.58 -0.56
N GLY A 117 -3.82 -4.75 -1.61
CA GLY A 117 -3.33 -5.02 -2.95
C GLY A 117 -2.64 -6.38 -3.11
N VAL A 118 -3.18 -7.42 -2.45
CA VAL A 118 -2.64 -8.79 -2.54
C VAL A 118 -2.68 -9.28 -4.00
N GLN A 119 -1.60 -9.90 -4.47
CA GLN A 119 -1.47 -10.36 -5.85
C GLN A 119 -2.28 -11.64 -6.12
N GLY A 120 -2.75 -11.83 -7.35
CA GLY A 120 -3.54 -13.00 -7.73
C GLY A 120 -2.82 -14.34 -7.55
N ASN A 121 -1.49 -14.36 -7.70
CA ASN A 121 -0.67 -15.56 -7.51
C ASN A 121 -0.55 -15.96 -6.03
N ASP A 122 -0.50 -14.99 -5.12
CA ASP A 122 -0.51 -15.26 -3.67
C ASP A 122 -1.83 -15.87 -3.25
N ILE A 123 -2.93 -15.31 -3.78
CA ILE A 123 -4.28 -15.82 -3.59
C ILE A 123 -4.36 -17.28 -4.08
N LEU A 124 -3.90 -17.55 -5.30
CA LEU A 124 -3.86 -18.89 -5.89
C LEU A 124 -3.03 -19.88 -5.06
N TYR A 125 -1.86 -19.46 -4.57
CA TYR A 125 -1.02 -20.30 -3.73
C TYR A 125 -1.70 -20.65 -2.42
N VAL A 126 -2.26 -19.67 -1.70
CA VAL A 126 -2.89 -19.95 -0.41
C VAL A 126 -4.11 -20.85 -0.59
N PHE A 127 -4.91 -20.65 -1.63
CA PHE A 127 -6.01 -21.56 -1.97
C PHE A 127 -5.54 -22.98 -2.29
N THR A 128 -4.38 -23.11 -2.93
CA THR A 128 -3.75 -24.40 -3.21
C THR A 128 -3.24 -25.07 -1.94
N ALA A 129 -2.61 -24.31 -1.04
CA ALA A 129 -2.14 -24.77 0.25
C ALA A 129 -3.30 -25.27 1.12
N ILE A 130 -4.39 -24.51 1.20
CA ILE A 130 -5.64 -24.89 1.89
C ILE A 130 -6.20 -26.21 1.33
N SER A 131 -6.28 -26.32 0.00
CA SER A 131 -6.84 -27.51 -0.64
C SER A 131 -6.02 -28.76 -0.33
N ASN A 132 -4.69 -28.66 -0.38
CA ASN A 132 -3.79 -29.76 -0.05
C ASN A 132 -3.83 -30.13 1.45
N LEU A 133 -4.02 -29.16 2.36
CA LEU A 133 -4.20 -29.47 3.79
C LEU A 133 -5.43 -30.35 4.05
N SER A 134 -6.53 -30.11 3.32
CA SER A 134 -7.77 -30.91 3.44
C SER A 134 -7.60 -32.37 2.99
N GLU A 135 -6.65 -32.65 2.11
CA GLU A 135 -6.32 -34.01 1.67
C GLU A 135 -5.48 -34.78 2.71
N VAL A 136 -4.75 -34.08 3.59
CA VAL A 136 -3.76 -34.70 4.51
C VAL A 136 -4.26 -34.82 5.95
N PHE A 137 -5.01 -33.85 6.48
CA PHE A 137 -5.34 -33.78 7.91
C PHE A 137 -6.71 -34.39 8.30
N ASN A 138 -7.28 -35.27 7.46
CA ASN A 138 -8.60 -35.91 7.58
C ASN A 138 -9.76 -35.03 7.04
N PRO A 139 -10.80 -35.60 6.38
CA PRO A 139 -11.86 -34.86 5.67
C PRO A 139 -12.87 -34.11 6.56
N MET A 140 -12.59 -33.91 7.85
CA MET A 140 -13.52 -33.18 8.72
C MET A 140 -13.40 -31.67 8.47
N GLU A 141 -14.29 -31.20 7.59
CA GLU A 141 -14.93 -29.88 7.62
C GLU A 141 -14.16 -28.63 7.15
N HIS A 142 -12.96 -28.74 6.59
CA HIS A 142 -12.39 -27.61 5.82
C HIS A 142 -13.14 -27.38 4.48
N GLU A 143 -13.89 -28.37 3.99
CA GLU A 143 -14.80 -28.24 2.85
C GLU A 143 -16.05 -27.39 3.15
N ASN A 144 -16.39 -27.13 4.42
CA ASN A 144 -17.59 -26.35 4.77
C ASN A 144 -17.42 -24.86 4.47
N CYS A 145 -16.21 -24.32 4.60
CA CYS A 145 -15.84 -23.02 4.06
C CYS A 145 -15.34 -23.15 2.62
N LYS A 146 -16.08 -23.89 1.78
CA LYS A 146 -15.81 -23.93 0.34
C LYS A 146 -15.86 -22.50 -0.18
N TYR A 147 -14.76 -22.05 -0.74
CA TYR A 147 -14.72 -20.80 -1.46
C TYR A 147 -15.45 -21.00 -2.79
N THR A 148 -16.77 -20.81 -2.77
CA THR A 148 -17.65 -21.12 -3.90
C THR A 148 -17.78 -19.98 -4.90
N GLY A 149 -17.09 -18.84 -4.72
CA GLY A 149 -17.35 -17.59 -5.46
C GLY A 149 -18.73 -16.97 -5.17
N THR A 150 -19.63 -17.73 -4.52
CA THR A 150 -21.03 -17.36 -4.24
C THR A 150 -21.13 -16.17 -3.30
N PHE A 151 -20.24 -16.07 -2.31
CA PHE A 151 -20.18 -14.95 -1.37
C PHE A 151 -20.19 -13.60 -2.09
N THR A 152 -19.39 -13.48 -3.16
CA THR A 152 -19.23 -12.24 -3.92
C THR A 152 -20.38 -11.98 -4.89
N ALA A 153 -20.98 -13.04 -5.45
CA ALA A 153 -22.19 -12.95 -6.26
C ALA A 153 -23.42 -12.51 -5.45
N GLU A 154 -23.48 -12.86 -4.17
CA GLU A 154 -24.61 -12.53 -3.28
C GLU A 154 -24.57 -11.12 -2.70
N LEU A 155 -23.43 -10.42 -2.77
CA LEU A 155 -23.33 -8.99 -2.46
C LEU A 155 -24.06 -8.10 -3.50
N LYS A 156 -24.60 -8.69 -4.57
CA LYS A 156 -25.32 -8.01 -5.66
C LYS A 156 -26.85 -8.22 -5.63
N LYS A 157 -27.41 -8.89 -4.61
CA LYS A 157 -28.74 -9.54 -4.68
C LYS A 157 -29.97 -8.64 -4.89
N ASP A 158 -29.88 -7.33 -4.76
CA ASP A 158 -31.03 -6.40 -4.87
C ASP A 158 -30.82 -5.23 -5.85
N GLY A 159 -29.77 -5.27 -6.68
CA GLY A 159 -29.55 -4.25 -7.72
C GLY A 159 -29.02 -2.89 -7.19
N SER A 160 -28.76 -2.78 -5.88
CA SER A 160 -27.93 -1.71 -5.28
C SER A 160 -26.81 -2.34 -4.46
N SER A 161 -25.54 -2.11 -4.83
CA SER A 161 -24.40 -2.83 -4.24
C SER A 161 -24.16 -2.45 -2.76
N ILE A 162 -24.67 -3.26 -1.82
CA ILE A 162 -24.41 -3.15 -0.36
C ILE A 162 -22.93 -3.24 -0.01
N PHE A 163 -22.11 -3.82 -0.91
CA PHE A 163 -20.66 -3.86 -0.78
C PHE A 163 -20.07 -2.46 -0.60
N LYS A 164 -20.59 -1.43 -1.29
CA LYS A 164 -20.12 -0.05 -1.12
C LYS A 164 -20.23 0.40 0.33
N ASP A 165 -21.36 0.13 0.97
CA ASP A 165 -21.63 0.55 2.34
C ASP A 165 -20.83 -0.28 3.35
N ILE A 166 -20.67 -1.58 3.11
CA ILE A 166 -19.80 -2.47 3.90
C ILE A 166 -18.35 -2.00 3.81
N TYR A 167 -17.86 -1.69 2.61
CA TYR A 167 -16.49 -1.23 2.39
C TYR A 167 -16.24 0.14 3.05
N LYS A 168 -17.17 1.10 2.90
CA LYS A 168 -17.12 2.39 3.60
C LYS A 168 -17.16 2.23 5.12
N TRP A 169 -18.00 1.33 5.64
CA TRP A 169 -18.06 1.01 7.06
C TRP A 169 -16.73 0.41 7.54
N PHE A 170 -16.17 -0.53 6.79
CA PHE A 170 -14.87 -1.13 7.08
C PHE A 170 -13.71 -0.11 7.04
N LEU A 171 -13.70 0.84 6.12
CA LEU A 171 -12.66 1.88 6.12
C LEU A 171 -12.78 2.83 7.34
N ASN A 172 -13.99 3.17 7.75
CA ASN A 172 -14.22 4.10 8.86
C ASN A 172 -13.99 3.47 10.25
N GLU A 173 -14.50 2.27 10.47
CA GLU A 173 -14.39 1.55 11.75
C GLU A 173 -13.20 0.60 11.74
N GLY A 174 -13.02 -0.15 10.66
CA GLY A 174 -11.95 -1.14 10.47
C GLY A 174 -10.59 -0.51 10.34
N SER A 175 -10.36 0.39 9.39
CA SER A 175 -9.01 0.93 9.16
C SER A 175 -8.44 1.80 10.29
N ARG A 176 -9.29 2.32 11.21
CA ARG A 176 -8.84 3.14 12.34
C ARG A 176 -8.32 2.32 13.53
N ASN A 177 -8.85 1.11 13.76
CA ASN A 177 -8.47 0.29 14.93
C ASN A 177 -8.04 -1.15 14.60
N ILE A 178 -8.28 -1.65 13.39
CA ILE A 178 -7.60 -2.83 12.86
C ILE A 178 -6.19 -2.35 12.54
N GLY A 179 -5.21 -2.70 13.39
CA GLY A 179 -3.79 -2.44 13.15
C GLY A 179 -3.43 -2.76 11.69
N GLY A 180 -2.51 -2.01 11.10
CA GLY A 180 -2.10 -2.15 9.70
C GLY A 180 -1.89 -3.61 9.29
N ALA A 181 -2.00 -3.89 7.98
CA ALA A 181 -1.86 -5.23 7.37
C ALA A 181 -0.93 -6.11 8.21
N MET A 182 -1.45 -7.17 8.86
CA MET A 182 -0.76 -8.05 9.81
C MET A 182 0.73 -7.71 9.86
N ASP A 183 1.10 -6.76 10.73
CA ASP A 183 2.33 -5.97 10.59
C ASP A 183 3.50 -6.86 10.15
N ASN A 184 3.93 -6.70 8.89
CA ASN A 184 4.95 -7.54 8.27
C ASN A 184 6.29 -7.48 9.04
N SER A 185 6.45 -6.48 9.92
CA SER A 185 7.62 -6.33 10.79
C SER A 185 7.51 -7.03 12.14
N THR A 186 6.31 -7.40 12.62
CA THR A 186 6.12 -8.04 13.95
C THR A 186 5.29 -9.33 13.92
N ALA A 187 4.29 -9.48 13.06
CA ALA A 187 3.33 -10.59 13.10
C ALA A 187 3.91 -11.98 12.76
N CYS A 188 5.05 -12.04 12.07
CA CYS A 188 5.80 -13.28 11.78
C CYS A 188 7.29 -13.20 12.16
N ASN A 189 7.73 -12.07 12.71
CA ASN A 189 9.15 -11.81 13.01
C ASN A 189 9.46 -11.90 14.51
N GLU A 190 8.46 -12.09 15.37
CA GLU A 190 8.69 -12.67 16.70
C GLU A 190 9.04 -14.15 16.54
N LYS A 191 10.23 -14.38 15.97
CA LYS A 191 11.17 -15.39 16.40
C LYS A 191 10.50 -16.63 17.00
N SER A 192 10.43 -17.66 16.17
CA SER A 192 10.78 -19.04 16.52
C SER A 192 12.22 -19.14 17.11
N LYS A 193 12.65 -18.20 17.99
CA LYS A 193 13.92 -18.21 18.73
C LYS A 193 13.75 -18.76 20.14
N LYS A 194 12.87 -19.74 20.32
CA LYS A 194 13.07 -20.72 21.37
C LYS A 194 13.26 -22.08 20.73
N ASP A 195 14.54 -22.43 20.75
CA ASP A 195 15.15 -23.73 20.58
C ASP A 195 15.15 -24.32 19.17
N ASP A 196 16.36 -24.25 18.58
CA ASP A 196 16.96 -25.25 17.71
C ASP A 196 16.94 -26.66 18.35
N GLN A 197 15.77 -27.17 18.72
CA GLN A 197 15.56 -28.61 18.67
C GLN A 197 15.00 -28.91 17.30
N LYS A 198 15.86 -29.50 16.46
CA LYS A 198 15.44 -30.23 15.26
C LYS A 198 14.37 -31.26 15.64
N SER A 199 13.11 -30.87 15.72
CA SER A 199 12.05 -31.73 15.25
C SER A 199 12.08 -31.58 13.74
N GLU A 200 12.41 -32.66 13.02
CA GLU A 200 12.21 -32.68 11.57
C GLU A 200 10.72 -32.41 11.31
N SER A 201 10.40 -31.17 10.94
CA SER A 201 9.08 -30.83 10.42
C SER A 201 8.82 -31.73 9.21
N PRO A 202 7.62 -32.35 9.09
CA PRO A 202 7.32 -33.21 7.96
C PRO A 202 7.57 -32.46 6.66
N LYS A 203 8.46 -32.98 5.81
CA LYS A 203 8.65 -32.43 4.45
C LYS A 203 7.33 -32.58 3.71
N TRP A 204 6.66 -31.46 3.46
CA TRP A 204 5.37 -31.43 2.79
C TRP A 204 5.59 -31.43 1.27
N GLU A 205 5.13 -32.47 0.58
CA GLU A 205 5.04 -32.46 -0.88
C GLU A 205 3.63 -31.98 -1.26
N LEU A 206 3.48 -30.73 -1.73
CA LEU A 206 2.19 -30.28 -2.26
C LEU A 206 1.89 -30.98 -3.60
N GLY A 207 0.69 -31.56 -3.70
CA GLY A 207 0.19 -32.15 -4.93
C GLY A 207 -0.18 -31.12 -5.99
N LYS A 208 -0.27 -31.55 -7.26
CA LYS A 208 -0.71 -30.70 -8.38
C LYS A 208 -2.14 -30.18 -8.14
N ILE A 209 -2.37 -28.88 -8.33
CA ILE A 209 -3.72 -28.26 -8.29
C ILE A 209 -4.72 -29.04 -9.15
N ARG A 210 -5.85 -29.42 -8.55
CA ARG A 210 -7.02 -29.98 -9.25
C ARG A 210 -7.59 -28.93 -10.23
N PRO A 211 -7.83 -29.25 -11.51
CA PRO A 211 -8.32 -28.31 -12.51
C PRO A 211 -9.54 -27.48 -12.07
N GLU A 212 -10.50 -28.10 -11.38
CA GLU A 212 -11.71 -27.45 -10.85
C GLU A 212 -11.45 -26.31 -9.85
N MET A 213 -10.27 -26.27 -9.22
CA MET A 213 -9.89 -25.20 -8.32
C MET A 213 -9.31 -24.00 -9.07
N LYS A 214 -8.67 -24.21 -10.22
CA LYS A 214 -8.16 -23.11 -11.05
C LYS A 214 -9.31 -22.25 -11.55
N ASP A 215 -10.38 -22.88 -12.01
CA ASP A 215 -11.56 -22.19 -12.54
C ASP A 215 -12.25 -21.32 -11.48
N LYS A 216 -12.37 -21.82 -10.24
CA LYS A 216 -12.95 -21.05 -9.11
C LYS A 216 -12.07 -19.89 -8.67
N VAL A 217 -10.75 -20.09 -8.67
CA VAL A 217 -9.82 -19.00 -8.35
C VAL A 217 -9.91 -17.92 -9.42
N GLN A 218 -10.01 -18.31 -10.70
CA GLN A 218 -10.17 -17.38 -11.81
C GLN A 218 -11.47 -16.54 -11.69
N GLU A 219 -12.60 -17.19 -11.42
CA GLU A 219 -13.89 -16.51 -11.19
C GLU A 219 -13.78 -15.46 -10.08
N VAL A 220 -13.04 -15.76 -9.02
CA VAL A 220 -12.83 -14.85 -7.89
C VAL A 220 -11.95 -13.67 -8.25
N LEU A 221 -10.87 -13.91 -9.00
CA LEU A 221 -9.99 -12.84 -9.45
C LEU A 221 -10.77 -11.84 -10.34
N GLU A 222 -11.66 -12.33 -11.18
CA GLU A 222 -12.54 -11.48 -12.01
C GLU A 222 -13.45 -10.59 -11.15
N VAL A 223 -14.06 -11.15 -10.10
CA VAL A 223 -14.90 -10.33 -9.21
C VAL A 223 -14.07 -9.31 -8.41
N ILE A 224 -12.86 -9.66 -8.00
CA ILE A 224 -11.94 -8.72 -7.33
C ILE A 224 -11.62 -7.54 -8.26
N GLU A 225 -11.32 -7.78 -9.53
CA GLU A 225 -11.04 -6.71 -10.50
C GLU A 225 -12.25 -5.78 -10.71
N GLU A 226 -13.46 -6.33 -10.81
CA GLU A 226 -14.67 -5.53 -10.90
C GLU A 226 -14.82 -4.61 -9.67
N LEU A 227 -14.62 -5.17 -8.48
CA LEU A 227 -14.75 -4.45 -7.22
C LEU A 227 -13.66 -3.40 -7.01
N ARG A 228 -12.43 -3.60 -7.52
CA ARG A 228 -11.35 -2.59 -7.45
C ARG A 228 -11.76 -1.26 -8.05
N THR A 229 -12.50 -1.27 -9.16
CA THR A 229 -12.98 -0.01 -9.79
C THR A 229 -13.97 0.73 -8.91
N THR A 230 -14.84 -0.01 -8.21
CA THR A 230 -15.80 0.54 -7.23
C THR A 230 -15.09 1.05 -5.99
N VAL A 231 -14.12 0.29 -5.47
CA VAL A 231 -13.28 0.67 -4.33
C VAL A 231 -12.56 1.99 -4.58
N LYS A 232 -11.90 2.13 -5.74
CA LYS A 232 -11.20 3.37 -6.10
C LYS A 232 -12.11 4.59 -6.05
N LYS A 233 -13.32 4.49 -6.61
CA LYS A 233 -14.33 5.55 -6.55
C LYS A 233 -14.76 5.86 -5.11
N ILE A 234 -14.86 4.84 -4.26
CA ILE A 234 -15.21 5.01 -2.84
C ILE A 234 -14.08 5.71 -2.08
N GLU A 235 -12.83 5.32 -2.32
CA GLU A 235 -11.66 5.96 -1.71
C GLU A 235 -11.54 7.42 -2.15
N ASP A 236 -11.78 7.72 -3.44
CA ASP A 236 -11.85 9.09 -3.96
C ASP A 236 -13.00 9.91 -3.31
N GLU A 237 -14.16 9.29 -3.07
CA GLU A 237 -15.31 9.92 -2.38
C GLU A 237 -15.08 10.12 -0.87
N LEU A 238 -14.33 9.23 -0.22
CA LEU A 238 -14.01 9.25 1.20
C LEU A 238 -12.77 10.05 1.53
N ALA A 239 -11.96 10.40 0.52
CA ALA A 239 -10.87 11.33 0.67
C ALA A 239 -11.41 12.58 1.38
N PRO A 240 -10.74 13.06 2.44
CA PRO A 240 -11.24 14.18 3.22
C PRO A 240 -11.58 15.34 2.26
N PRO A 241 -12.74 16.00 2.44
CA PRO A 241 -13.06 17.17 1.64
C PRO A 241 -11.89 18.12 1.76
N LYS A 242 -11.40 18.65 0.64
CA LYS A 242 -10.39 19.72 0.64
C LYS A 242 -10.91 20.82 1.57
N THR A 243 -10.41 20.83 2.80
CA THR A 243 -10.78 21.82 3.81
C THR A 243 -10.39 23.17 3.23
N LYS A 244 -11.32 24.11 3.28
CA LYS A 244 -11.08 25.50 2.86
C LYS A 244 -9.80 26.01 3.57
N PRO A 245 -8.94 26.76 2.85
CA PRO A 245 -7.59 27.04 3.31
C PRO A 245 -7.60 28.15 4.35
N GLU A 246 -7.04 27.87 5.52
CA GLU A 246 -6.42 28.89 6.34
C GLU A 246 -4.97 29.05 5.85
N ASP A 247 -4.79 30.11 5.04
CA ASP A 247 -3.58 30.90 4.81
C ASP A 247 -2.23 30.21 4.49
N ASN A 248 -2.23 29.19 3.62
CA ASN A 248 -1.04 28.51 3.10
C ASN A 248 -1.03 28.46 1.55
N ASP A 249 -1.23 29.60 0.88
CA ASP A 249 -1.77 29.71 -0.51
C ASP A 249 -0.91 29.17 -1.68
N CYS A 250 0.11 28.32 -1.49
CA CYS A 250 0.81 27.69 -2.63
C CYS A 250 0.52 26.18 -2.79
N LYS A 251 -0.10 25.59 -1.76
CA LYS A 251 -0.23 24.13 -1.60
C LYS A 251 -1.21 23.49 -2.60
N ASP A 252 -2.33 24.16 -2.86
CA ASP A 252 -3.40 23.64 -3.72
C ASP A 252 -3.43 24.22 -5.15
N LYS A 253 -2.33 24.84 -5.60
CA LYS A 253 -2.25 25.37 -6.97
C LYS A 253 -2.10 24.23 -7.98
N GLY A 254 -2.76 24.37 -9.14
CA GLY A 254 -2.98 23.31 -10.12
C GLY A 254 -1.73 22.55 -10.53
N THR A 255 -0.94 23.10 -11.45
CA THR A 255 0.24 22.42 -12.00
C THR A 255 1.49 22.65 -11.14
N LEU A 256 2.52 21.81 -11.31
CA LEU A 256 3.85 22.05 -10.75
C LEU A 256 4.36 23.47 -11.05
N CYS A 257 4.12 23.99 -12.26
CA CYS A 257 4.52 25.35 -12.59
C CYS A 257 3.78 26.42 -11.78
N ASP A 258 2.48 26.23 -11.53
CA ASP A 258 1.71 27.17 -10.71
C ASP A 258 2.21 27.19 -9.27
N ARG A 259 2.55 26.01 -8.73
CA ARG A 259 3.16 25.88 -7.40
C ARG A 259 4.54 26.55 -7.36
N VAL A 260 5.39 26.30 -8.36
CA VAL A 260 6.71 26.93 -8.50
C VAL A 260 6.59 28.47 -8.56
N LYS A 261 5.71 29.00 -9.41
CA LYS A 261 5.47 30.46 -9.47
C LYS A 261 5.02 31.01 -8.13
N CYS A 262 4.09 30.34 -7.45
CA CYS A 262 3.61 30.77 -6.16
C CYS A 262 4.72 30.84 -5.09
N VAL A 263 5.49 29.76 -4.93
CA VAL A 263 6.53 29.73 -3.89
C VAL A 263 7.68 30.68 -4.18
N THR A 264 7.97 30.96 -5.45
CA THR A 264 9.05 31.86 -5.87
C THR A 264 8.68 33.34 -5.71
N GLU A 265 7.42 33.71 -5.99
CA GLU A 265 6.88 35.03 -5.65
C GLU A 265 6.87 35.26 -4.13
N ARG A 266 6.51 34.24 -3.35
CA ARG A 266 6.53 34.32 -1.89
C ARG A 266 7.95 34.46 -1.35
N TRP A 267 8.89 33.66 -1.83
CA TRP A 267 10.32 33.77 -1.49
C TRP A 267 10.86 35.19 -1.78
N LYS A 268 10.47 35.78 -2.92
CA LYS A 268 10.89 37.14 -3.29
C LYS A 268 10.31 38.19 -2.34
N SER A 269 9.03 38.05 -2.00
CA SER A 269 8.33 38.93 -1.06
C SER A 269 8.93 38.88 0.35
N ASP A 270 9.15 37.67 0.88
CA ASP A 270 9.68 37.42 2.22
C ASP A 270 11.15 37.89 2.36
N SER A 271 11.91 37.81 1.27
CA SER A 271 13.32 38.24 1.24
C SER A 271 13.53 39.72 0.88
N LYS A 272 12.46 40.44 0.48
CA LYS A 272 12.51 41.84 0.00
C LYS A 272 13.56 42.07 -1.10
N LYS A 273 13.76 41.08 -1.98
CA LYS A 273 14.75 41.15 -3.07
C LYS A 273 14.12 41.59 -4.38
N GLU A 274 14.89 42.31 -5.19
CA GLU A 274 14.44 42.83 -6.49
C GLU A 274 14.45 41.76 -7.59
N ASP A 275 15.31 40.74 -7.47
CA ASP A 275 15.51 39.67 -8.46
C ASP A 275 15.45 38.26 -7.86
N TYR A 276 15.52 37.24 -8.74
CA TYR A 276 15.54 35.82 -8.37
C TYR A 276 16.96 35.22 -8.34
N THR A 277 18.02 36.04 -8.44
CA THR A 277 19.41 35.56 -8.48
C THR A 277 19.77 34.80 -7.20
N GLY A 278 19.35 35.33 -6.05
CA GLY A 278 19.54 34.67 -4.75
C GLY A 278 18.78 33.35 -4.64
N MET A 279 17.57 33.29 -5.20
CA MET A 279 16.71 32.10 -5.18
C MET A 279 17.36 30.97 -5.97
N TRP A 280 17.86 31.27 -7.17
CA TRP A 280 18.53 30.26 -7.99
C TRP A 280 19.82 29.72 -7.35
N LYS A 281 20.53 30.52 -6.54
CA LYS A 281 21.66 30.03 -5.73
C LYS A 281 21.21 29.07 -4.63
N GLU A 282 20.05 29.32 -4.02
CA GLU A 282 19.46 28.44 -3.01
C GLU A 282 19.01 27.11 -3.65
N VAL A 283 18.35 27.18 -4.80
CA VAL A 283 17.98 26.00 -5.61
C VAL A 283 19.21 25.21 -6.06
N GLU A 284 20.32 25.89 -6.41
CA GLU A 284 21.59 25.23 -6.72
C GLU A 284 22.16 24.45 -5.55
N ALA A 285 22.04 24.95 -4.32
CA ALA A 285 22.44 24.20 -3.13
C ALA A 285 21.57 22.95 -2.91
N MET A 286 20.27 23.01 -3.22
CA MET A 286 19.37 21.85 -3.12
C MET A 286 19.76 20.72 -4.09
N VAL A 287 20.32 21.05 -5.26
CA VAL A 287 20.86 20.03 -6.18
C VAL A 287 21.99 19.23 -5.52
N ASP A 288 22.86 19.90 -4.75
CA ASP A 288 23.96 19.22 -4.05
C ASP A 288 23.47 18.30 -2.93
N GLU A 289 22.35 18.64 -2.29
CA GLU A 289 21.72 17.79 -1.29
C GLU A 289 21.08 16.56 -1.93
N LEU A 290 20.28 16.75 -2.98
CA LEU A 290 19.66 15.66 -3.73
C LEU A 290 20.70 14.70 -4.31
N ALA A 291 21.79 15.22 -4.87
CA ALA A 291 22.87 14.41 -5.44
C ALA A 291 23.59 13.55 -4.39
N LYS A 292 23.57 13.95 -3.11
CA LYS A 292 24.13 13.17 -2.00
C LYS A 292 23.15 12.14 -1.46
N VAL A 293 21.85 12.37 -1.55
CA VAL A 293 20.82 11.53 -0.91
C VAL A 293 20.30 10.46 -1.87
N ILE A 294 20.01 10.81 -3.12
CA ILE A 294 19.41 9.90 -4.10
C ILE A 294 20.24 8.62 -4.35
N PRO A 295 21.58 8.67 -4.46
CA PRO A 295 22.38 7.46 -4.69
C PRO A 295 22.51 6.55 -3.46
N LYS A 296 22.12 7.01 -2.26
CA LYS A 296 22.30 6.23 -1.03
C LYS A 296 21.15 5.24 -0.85
N GLU A 297 21.49 3.97 -0.74
CA GLU A 297 20.53 2.90 -0.47
C GLU A 297 19.73 3.17 0.81
N ASN A 298 18.43 2.89 0.74
CA ASN A 298 17.53 3.05 1.87
C ASN A 298 16.46 1.96 1.78
N GLY A 299 16.67 0.86 2.52
CA GLY A 299 15.77 -0.30 2.48
C GLY A 299 14.31 0.00 2.86
N GLU A 300 14.04 1.06 3.63
CA GLU A 300 12.68 1.43 4.02
C GLU A 300 11.88 2.03 2.86
N VAL A 301 12.53 2.81 2.00
CA VAL A 301 11.88 3.44 0.84
C VAL A 301 12.09 2.62 -0.44
N ASP A 302 13.20 1.90 -0.56
CA ASP A 302 13.50 1.06 -1.73
C ASP A 302 12.49 -0.08 -1.89
N LYS A 303 11.76 -0.45 -0.82
CA LYS A 303 10.66 -1.43 -0.86
C LYS A 303 9.55 -1.04 -1.84
N TYR A 304 9.30 0.27 -2.05
CA TYR A 304 8.33 0.78 -3.03
C TYR A 304 8.73 0.50 -4.48
N CYS A 305 9.96 0.02 -4.70
CA CYS A 305 10.56 -0.33 -5.99
C CYS A 305 11.19 -1.73 -5.97
N SER A 306 10.73 -2.62 -5.09
CA SER A 306 11.24 -3.99 -5.00
C SER A 306 10.89 -4.83 -6.23
N VAL A 307 11.69 -5.87 -6.50
CA VAL A 307 11.52 -6.78 -7.65
C VAL A 307 10.12 -7.40 -7.66
N ALA A 308 9.56 -7.70 -6.48
CA ALA A 308 8.22 -8.28 -6.30
C ALA A 308 7.06 -7.40 -6.82
N ILE A 309 7.28 -6.10 -7.02
CA ILE A 309 6.26 -5.18 -7.55
C ILE A 309 6.10 -5.33 -9.07
N TRP A 310 7.11 -5.88 -9.75
CA TRP A 310 7.17 -5.96 -11.21
C TRP A 310 6.74 -7.32 -11.78
N ASN A 311 6.20 -8.20 -10.93
CA ASN A 311 5.78 -9.58 -11.23
C ASN A 311 4.88 -9.68 -12.48
N GLY A 312 5.44 -10.15 -13.59
CA GLY A 312 4.72 -10.47 -14.83
C GLY A 312 4.90 -9.48 -15.98
N LYS A 313 5.58 -8.34 -15.77
CA LYS A 313 6.08 -7.49 -16.85
C LYS A 313 7.58 -7.74 -17.04
N THR A 314 8.07 -7.69 -18.28
CA THR A 314 9.52 -7.55 -18.53
C THR A 314 9.96 -6.19 -18.00
N THR A 315 10.41 -6.14 -16.75
CA THR A 315 11.03 -4.97 -16.14
C THR A 315 12.53 -5.20 -16.03
N THR A 316 13.29 -4.23 -16.52
CA THR A 316 14.75 -4.27 -16.56
C THR A 316 15.35 -3.84 -15.22
N PHE A 317 16.60 -4.22 -14.98
CA PHE A 317 17.38 -3.70 -13.85
C PHE A 317 17.45 -2.17 -13.86
N ALA A 318 17.51 -1.57 -15.05
CA ALA A 318 17.54 -0.11 -15.22
C ALA A 318 16.23 0.54 -14.74
N GLU A 319 15.06 -0.03 -15.03
CA GLU A 319 13.77 0.46 -14.53
C GLU A 319 13.66 0.34 -13.00
N MET A 320 14.14 -0.77 -12.43
CA MET A 320 14.13 -0.96 -10.97
C MET A 320 15.02 0.07 -10.27
N GLU A 321 16.23 0.30 -10.80
CA GLU A 321 17.14 1.28 -10.21
C GLU A 321 16.65 2.71 -10.41
N ALA A 322 16.10 3.04 -11.59
CA ALA A 322 15.44 4.31 -11.83
C ALA A 322 14.33 4.58 -10.81
N CYS A 323 13.49 3.57 -10.54
CA CYS A 323 12.46 3.64 -9.53
C CYS A 323 13.04 4.00 -8.15
N ARG A 324 14.06 3.25 -7.69
CA ARG A 324 14.71 3.46 -6.39
C ARG A 324 15.26 4.86 -6.23
N LEU A 325 15.95 5.37 -7.26
CA LEU A 325 16.51 6.71 -7.25
C LEU A 325 15.41 7.78 -7.09
N ILE A 326 14.27 7.62 -7.76
CA ILE A 326 13.15 8.56 -7.65
C ILE A 326 12.47 8.47 -6.27
N VAL A 327 12.19 7.27 -5.74
CA VAL A 327 11.53 7.14 -4.42
C VAL A 327 12.41 7.66 -3.28
N ARG A 328 13.73 7.53 -3.35
CA ARG A 328 14.67 8.14 -2.40
C ARG A 328 14.61 9.67 -2.45
N GLY A 329 14.49 10.24 -3.66
CA GLY A 329 14.25 11.66 -3.86
C GLY A 329 12.93 12.13 -3.25
N LEU A 330 11.85 11.38 -3.47
CA LEU A 330 10.53 11.66 -2.88
C LEU A 330 10.57 11.63 -1.34
N ASP A 331 11.18 10.59 -0.76
CA ASP A 331 11.35 10.47 0.70
C ASP A 331 12.13 11.65 1.29
N HIS A 332 13.21 12.07 0.63
CA HIS A 332 13.96 13.25 1.04
C HIS A 332 13.09 14.51 1.03
N ILE A 333 12.36 14.76 -0.07
CA ILE A 333 11.46 15.92 -0.20
C ILE A 333 10.45 15.96 0.96
N TYR A 334 9.82 14.83 1.27
CA TYR A 334 8.83 14.76 2.34
C TYR A 334 9.41 14.97 3.74
N LYS A 335 10.68 14.56 3.95
CA LYS A 335 11.41 14.74 5.21
C LYS A 335 11.99 16.14 5.40
N ILE A 336 11.89 17.05 4.43
CA ILE A 336 12.28 18.47 4.61
C ILE A 336 11.42 19.10 5.72
N LYS A 337 12.04 19.54 6.81
CA LYS A 337 11.39 20.10 8.01
C LYS A 337 11.60 21.62 8.11
N THR A 338 10.70 22.30 8.80
CA THR A 338 10.91 23.70 9.23
C THR A 338 12.07 23.77 10.25
N ALA A 339 12.93 24.78 10.11
CA ALA A 339 13.88 25.09 11.18
C ALA A 339 13.11 25.67 12.38
N GLY A 340 13.34 25.14 13.61
CA GLY A 340 12.85 25.77 14.84
C GLY A 340 11.41 25.44 15.28
N GLY A 341 10.76 24.39 14.77
CA GLY A 341 9.50 23.88 15.35
C GLY A 341 8.20 24.53 14.86
N GLY A 342 8.22 25.23 13.72
CA GLY A 342 7.00 25.51 12.93
C GLY A 342 6.06 26.61 13.45
N HIS A 343 6.49 27.45 14.39
CA HIS A 343 5.67 28.57 14.89
C HIS A 343 5.80 29.86 14.08
N ASP A 344 6.81 30.01 13.22
CA ASP A 344 7.01 31.19 12.36
C ASP A 344 6.46 30.94 10.94
N GLU A 345 5.71 31.92 10.40
CA GLU A 345 5.14 31.89 9.06
C GLU A 345 6.25 31.83 7.99
N LYS A 346 7.33 32.57 8.19
CA LYS A 346 8.47 32.57 7.28
C LYS A 346 9.11 31.17 7.19
N ALA A 347 9.29 30.50 8.33
CA ALA A 347 9.85 29.15 8.35
C ALA A 347 8.95 28.14 7.61
N LYS A 348 7.62 28.31 7.66
CA LYS A 348 6.68 27.49 6.87
C LYS A 348 6.80 27.79 5.38
N ASN A 349 6.91 29.06 5.00
CA ASN A 349 7.08 29.46 3.60
C ASN A 349 8.38 28.91 3.03
N ASP A 350 9.48 29.02 3.78
CA ASP A 350 10.77 28.46 3.43
C ASP A 350 10.65 26.94 3.23
N GLN A 351 9.99 26.21 4.13
CA GLN A 351 9.79 24.77 3.96
C GLN A 351 8.97 24.42 2.70
N ILE A 352 7.86 25.12 2.45
CA ILE A 352 7.02 24.89 1.26
C ILE A 352 7.84 25.17 0.00
N PHE A 353 8.61 26.27 -0.02
CA PHE A 353 9.53 26.60 -1.10
C PHE A 353 10.54 25.47 -1.36
N HIS A 354 11.23 24.98 -0.32
CA HIS A 354 12.19 23.89 -0.45
C HIS A 354 11.56 22.61 -0.99
N ARG A 355 10.38 22.21 -0.49
CA ARG A 355 9.67 21.01 -0.95
C ARG A 355 9.25 21.12 -2.42
N THR A 356 8.66 22.26 -2.81
CA THR A 356 8.21 22.49 -4.18
C THR A 356 9.39 22.56 -5.16
N MET A 357 10.46 23.27 -4.82
CA MET A 357 11.63 23.38 -5.67
C MET A 357 12.41 22.05 -5.75
N ALA A 358 12.49 21.28 -4.68
CA ALA A 358 13.07 19.94 -4.72
C ALA A 358 12.24 18.97 -5.58
N CYS A 359 10.91 19.08 -5.57
CA CYS A 359 10.05 18.32 -6.48
C CYS A 359 10.27 18.69 -7.96
N LEU A 360 10.48 19.99 -8.25
CA LEU A 360 10.87 20.45 -9.58
C LEU A 360 12.21 19.86 -10.02
N LEU A 361 13.21 19.86 -9.13
CA LEU A 361 14.53 19.28 -9.40
C LEU A 361 14.44 17.76 -9.62
N LEU A 362 13.61 17.06 -8.86
CA LEU A 362 13.39 15.62 -9.03
C LEU A 362 12.71 15.29 -10.37
N ASN A 363 11.72 16.09 -10.79
CA ASN A 363 11.11 15.97 -12.12
C ASN A 363 12.14 16.21 -13.24
N ALA A 364 13.05 17.17 -13.06
CA ALA A 364 14.13 17.41 -14.01
C ALA A 364 15.16 16.28 -14.05
N TYR A 365 15.49 15.71 -12.90
CA TYR A 365 16.34 14.54 -12.80
C TYR A 365 15.72 13.32 -13.51
N ALA A 366 14.44 13.04 -13.26
CA ALA A 366 13.70 11.97 -13.94
C ALA A 366 13.72 12.14 -15.46
N LYS A 367 13.46 13.36 -15.96
CA LYS A 367 13.52 13.67 -17.40
C LYS A 367 14.92 13.42 -17.97
N LYS A 368 15.98 13.90 -17.30
CA LYS A 368 17.38 13.71 -17.73
C LYS A 368 17.76 12.23 -17.74
N MET A 369 17.32 11.47 -16.74
CA MET A 369 17.52 10.02 -16.66
C MET A 369 16.84 9.30 -17.82
N GLU A 370 15.60 9.64 -18.15
CA GLU A 370 14.88 9.07 -19.30
C GLU A 370 15.56 9.40 -20.64
N GLU A 371 15.99 10.64 -20.84
CA GLU A 371 16.75 11.06 -22.04
C GLU A 371 18.07 10.28 -22.18
N LYS A 372 18.84 10.18 -21.09
CA LYS A 372 20.12 9.45 -21.07
C LYS A 372 19.96 7.95 -21.24
N ALA A 373 18.92 7.35 -20.68
CA ALA A 373 18.63 5.94 -20.88
C ALA A 373 18.35 5.66 -22.36
N LYS A 374 17.49 6.48 -23.00
CA LYS A 374 17.17 6.36 -24.42
C LYS A 374 18.38 6.52 -25.33
N GLU A 375 19.28 7.48 -25.05
CA GLU A 375 20.55 7.65 -25.79
C GLU A 375 21.42 6.38 -25.74
N ASN A 376 21.34 5.59 -24.66
CA ASN A 376 22.10 4.37 -24.46
C ASN A 376 21.32 3.09 -24.78
N GLY A 377 20.15 3.19 -25.41
CA GLY A 377 19.32 2.04 -25.78
C GLY A 377 18.66 1.32 -24.60
N CYS A 378 18.53 1.99 -23.46
CA CYS A 378 17.80 1.51 -22.27
C CYS A 378 16.44 2.21 -22.16
N ASP A 379 15.46 1.54 -21.59
CA ASP A 379 14.20 2.14 -21.17
C ASP A 379 14.12 2.12 -19.64
N VAL A 380 13.75 3.25 -19.05
CA VAL A 380 13.58 3.45 -17.60
C VAL A 380 12.21 4.04 -17.26
N LYS A 381 11.39 4.30 -18.28
CA LYS A 381 10.16 5.09 -18.18
C LYS A 381 9.19 4.46 -17.19
N ASN A 382 8.97 3.15 -17.26
CA ASN A 382 8.04 2.49 -16.34
C ASN A 382 8.52 2.59 -14.89
N GLY A 383 9.83 2.47 -14.65
CA GLY A 383 10.46 2.66 -13.34
C GLY A 383 10.17 4.03 -12.73
N ILE A 384 10.33 5.08 -13.54
CA ILE A 384 10.06 6.45 -13.15
C ILE A 384 8.55 6.67 -12.88
N GLU A 385 7.69 6.22 -13.80
CA GLU A 385 6.23 6.36 -13.66
C GLU A 385 5.71 5.66 -12.40
N HIS A 386 6.23 4.45 -12.12
CA HIS A 386 5.89 3.71 -10.92
C HIS A 386 6.30 4.45 -9.65
N ALA A 387 7.53 4.96 -9.59
CA ALA A 387 8.03 5.67 -8.42
C ALA A 387 7.18 6.91 -8.08
N PHE A 388 6.82 7.72 -9.08
CA PHE A 388 5.89 8.84 -8.86
C PHE A 388 4.46 8.39 -8.54
N GLY A 389 4.03 7.22 -9.01
CA GLY A 389 2.77 6.58 -8.61
C GLY A 389 2.71 6.22 -7.12
N GLU A 390 3.86 5.86 -6.52
CA GLU A 390 3.98 5.57 -5.08
C GLU A 390 4.12 6.83 -4.20
N SER A 391 4.22 8.02 -4.81
CA SER A 391 4.46 9.30 -4.13
C SER A 391 3.49 9.59 -2.97
N SER A 392 2.19 9.30 -3.14
CA SER A 392 1.18 9.47 -2.08
C SER A 392 1.43 8.56 -0.87
N LYS A 393 1.88 7.32 -1.10
CA LYS A 393 2.20 6.38 -0.01
C LYS A 393 3.49 6.79 0.72
N ILE A 394 4.48 7.28 -0.03
CA ILE A 394 5.73 7.80 0.54
C ILE A 394 5.44 9.07 1.34
N GLN A 395 4.61 9.97 0.84
CA GLN A 395 4.13 11.14 1.57
C GLN A 395 3.49 10.73 2.91
N GLY A 396 2.60 9.74 2.90
CA GLY A 396 1.92 9.26 4.10
C GLY A 396 2.85 8.71 5.18
N SER A 397 4.04 8.22 4.82
CA SER A 397 5.03 7.70 5.78
C SER A 397 6.10 8.72 6.17
N ALA A 398 6.49 9.61 5.26
CA ALA A 398 7.63 10.51 5.44
C ALA A 398 7.23 11.95 5.84
N CYS A 399 6.01 12.39 5.52
CA CYS A 399 5.52 13.74 5.82
C CYS A 399 4.89 13.82 7.21
N SER A 400 5.68 14.23 8.21
CA SER A 400 5.21 14.27 9.61
C SER A 400 4.27 15.44 9.96
N ASP A 401 4.25 16.51 9.16
CA ASP A 401 3.50 17.75 9.48
C ASP A 401 2.19 17.91 8.68
N GLY A 402 1.89 17.00 7.75
CA GLY A 402 0.68 17.05 6.91
C GLY A 402 0.64 18.24 5.94
N THR A 403 1.69 19.05 5.86
CA THR A 403 1.75 20.23 4.99
C THR A 403 2.38 19.95 3.62
N CYS A 404 2.80 18.70 3.36
CA CYS A 404 3.37 18.33 2.06
C CYS A 404 2.32 18.26 0.95
N ASP A 405 2.71 18.68 -0.25
CA ASP A 405 2.00 18.39 -1.49
C ASP A 405 2.48 17.08 -2.10
N ILE A 406 1.60 16.41 -2.83
CA ILE A 406 1.99 15.23 -3.60
C ILE A 406 2.91 15.71 -4.73
N CYS A 407 4.15 15.20 -4.75
CA CYS A 407 5.09 15.44 -5.83
C CYS A 407 4.81 14.41 -6.92
N GLN A 408 4.13 14.81 -7.98
CA GLN A 408 3.81 13.94 -9.11
C GLN A 408 4.80 14.15 -10.26
N GLN A 409 4.80 13.21 -11.20
CA GLN A 409 5.49 13.40 -12.47
C GLN A 409 4.71 14.41 -13.31
N GLU A 410 5.26 15.60 -13.49
CA GLU A 410 4.56 16.72 -14.13
C GLU A 410 5.49 17.47 -15.10
N SER A 411 4.91 17.96 -16.20
CA SER A 411 5.65 18.81 -17.14
C SER A 411 5.81 20.23 -16.58
N TYR A 412 7.00 20.80 -16.78
CA TYR A 412 7.34 22.19 -16.47
C TYR A 412 7.97 22.91 -17.68
N LYS A 413 7.81 22.34 -18.89
CA LYS A 413 8.44 22.82 -20.13
C LYS A 413 8.16 24.29 -20.45
N ASP A 414 6.91 24.70 -20.24
CA ASP A 414 6.43 26.06 -20.53
C ASP A 414 6.39 26.93 -19.26
N CYS A 415 7.17 26.56 -18.25
CA CYS A 415 7.25 27.30 -16.99
C CYS A 415 8.29 28.41 -17.05
N PHE A 416 7.88 29.61 -16.64
CA PHE A 416 8.72 30.80 -16.57
C PHE A 416 8.63 31.44 -15.20
N ILE A 417 9.76 31.90 -14.68
CA ILE A 417 9.87 32.77 -13.51
C ILE A 417 10.45 34.09 -14.03
N ASP A 418 9.65 35.15 -14.07
CA ASP A 418 9.95 36.37 -14.83
C ASP A 418 10.37 36.04 -16.28
N LYS A 419 11.63 36.33 -16.66
CA LYS A 419 12.17 36.07 -18.01
C LYS A 419 12.89 34.74 -18.11
N ASP A 420 13.09 34.05 -16.99
CA ASP A 420 13.83 32.81 -16.94
C ASP A 420 12.92 31.64 -17.30
N LYS A 421 13.24 30.93 -18.39
CA LYS A 421 12.66 29.63 -18.67
C LYS A 421 13.19 28.62 -17.67
N VAL A 422 12.30 28.08 -16.83
CA VAL A 422 12.66 27.22 -15.69
C VAL A 422 13.46 26.00 -16.14
N GLU A 423 13.05 25.39 -17.26
CA GLU A 423 13.75 24.23 -17.84
C GLU A 423 15.23 24.51 -18.14
N ASP A 424 15.53 25.66 -18.75
CA ASP A 424 16.90 26.01 -19.14
C ASP A 424 17.75 26.34 -17.90
N LYS A 425 17.16 27.00 -16.90
CA LYS A 425 17.83 27.30 -15.62
C LYS A 425 18.15 26.04 -14.83
N VAL A 426 17.17 25.17 -14.63
CA VAL A 426 17.39 23.90 -13.91
C VAL A 426 18.43 23.06 -14.64
N ARG A 427 18.36 22.95 -15.97
CA ARG A 427 19.38 22.25 -16.76
C ARG A 427 20.78 22.83 -16.57
N THR A 428 20.89 24.16 -16.55
CA THR A 428 22.18 24.85 -16.32
C THR A 428 22.72 24.55 -14.94
N ILE A 429 21.88 24.64 -13.90
CA ILE A 429 22.28 24.41 -12.50
C ILE A 429 22.69 22.96 -12.28
N SER A 430 21.92 21.99 -12.80
CA SER A 430 22.22 20.56 -12.65
C SER A 430 23.47 20.10 -13.40
N ASN A 431 23.92 20.83 -14.44
CA ASN A 431 25.08 20.47 -15.25
C ASN A 431 26.37 21.20 -14.87
N LYS A 432 26.37 22.06 -13.85
CA LYS A 432 27.61 22.67 -13.37
C LYS A 432 28.53 21.57 -12.83
N GLU A 433 29.72 21.43 -13.40
CA GLU A 433 30.71 20.44 -12.98
C GLU A 433 31.16 20.71 -11.54
N ASN A 434 30.85 19.77 -10.64
CA ASN A 434 31.46 19.66 -9.32
C ASN A 434 31.92 18.20 -9.15
N PRO A 435 33.16 17.93 -8.71
CA PRO A 435 33.67 16.58 -8.52
C PRO A 435 32.90 15.89 -7.38
N GLY A 436 31.82 15.19 -7.74
CA GLY A 436 30.87 14.57 -6.80
C GLY A 436 29.40 14.64 -7.23
N ARG A 437 29.07 15.37 -8.29
CA ARG A 437 27.69 15.61 -8.76
C ARG A 437 27.36 14.66 -9.94
N ASN A 438 26.88 13.45 -9.66
CA ASN A 438 26.25 12.59 -10.68
C ASN A 438 24.72 12.61 -10.48
N MET A 439 24.09 13.71 -10.91
CA MET A 439 22.64 13.80 -11.15
C MET A 439 22.36 14.14 -12.60
#